data_AF-A0A2T5LP57-F1
#
_entry.id   AF-A0A2T5LP57-F1
#
_cell.length_a   1.000
_cell.length_b   1.000
_cell.length_c   1.000
_cell.angle_alpha   90.00
_cell.angle_beta   90.00
_cell.angle_gamma   90.00
#
_symmetry.space_group_name_H-M   'P 1'
#
loop_
_entity.id
_entity.type
_entity.pdbx_description
1 polymer ?
#
loop_
_entity_poly.entity_id
_entity_poly.type
_entity_poly.pdbx_seq_one_letter_code
_entity_poly.pdbx_strand_id
1 'polypeptide(L)'
;MVQYPNPPSPVANFILDVLPDPPQDYKFLGETSESIIRTRRLRKTDITKLVEFHFWGIDHGFPTRVTNPVMLKGLWKLFYYHANQHRPATFSELLDFTRDAGPRLLDWKHFRFNEILPVSRFYPDLPDILKNLEPGYIRPSHAKSEWPDLYLEQFLFSSAVKPTPAVNNNNNNDAGLTGIATAMNFVNFPNLPEDVAREVIEAVERTVMRFAYKDLERHPRSAPMHAPRHIIATSAADIFKATIGSFPAASHVRLTPEAFYARMRLDSDGQYYPIRGRGPVLQGNSSAVDCLITAGKLLDAGSTNIDREDPGWEMKLHPVEQSFIELTDVNWDLCSAESGYQLKHQFRTLLAAAVPGFSENAHYAARFIWGAVSENLQQFRISFEEQVSPCQCTIGADTTGYFNTYFVQPSFRDTDQHGVTMQDLLERAFEDRQSRDCSLCGQHNGTHFRRYFSEVPLRMVVKLHDSVSIWNHTNDVTFKYRNTDLVDKTVTYRWLGGIYRGDNNEHRLFWTDTERGEEERRTIRMYEPANMGLIVGGIPPASQNDRVPDDWWVNRSIPLLIYERVTNPSSDIIGMALQAVGQMKKLDEEHKLILRQH
;
A
#
# COMPACT_ATOMS: atom_id res chain seq x y z
N MET A 1 -40.26 -18.90 -9.16
CA MET A 1 -40.36 -18.38 -7.79
C MET A 1 -39.02 -18.64 -7.13
N VAL A 2 -38.34 -17.61 -6.63
CA VAL A 2 -37.10 -17.82 -5.87
C VAL A 2 -37.51 -18.42 -4.54
N GLN A 3 -37.20 -19.70 -4.30
CA GLN A 3 -37.45 -20.38 -3.04
C GLN A 3 -36.22 -20.16 -2.15
N TYR A 4 -36.42 -19.48 -1.02
CA TYR A 4 -35.43 -19.37 0.04
C TYR A 4 -35.87 -20.25 1.22
N PRO A 5 -34.92 -20.88 1.95
CA PRO A 5 -35.24 -21.76 3.06
C PRO A 5 -35.95 -20.95 4.16
N ASN A 6 -37.12 -21.45 4.59
CA ASN A 6 -37.91 -20.87 5.68
C ASN A 6 -37.94 -21.84 6.87
N PRO A 7 -36.81 -22.02 7.57
CA PRO A 7 -36.78 -22.92 8.72
C PRO A 7 -37.77 -22.43 9.81
N PRO A 8 -38.38 -23.34 10.57
CA PRO A 8 -39.17 -22.95 11.74
C PRO A 8 -38.24 -22.24 12.74
N SER A 9 -38.65 -21.08 13.25
CA SER A 9 -37.88 -20.40 14.30
C SER A 9 -38.15 -21.12 15.63
N PRO A 10 -37.12 -21.65 16.31
CA PRO A 10 -37.29 -22.37 17.58
C PRO A 10 -37.45 -21.44 18.78
N VAL A 11 -37.36 -20.12 18.58
CA VAL A 11 -37.38 -19.08 19.62
C VAL A 11 -38.41 -18.01 19.31
N ALA A 12 -38.79 -17.22 20.32
CA ALA A 12 -39.71 -16.10 20.12
C ALA A 12 -39.12 -15.06 19.15
N ASN A 13 -39.96 -14.48 18.29
CA ASN A 13 -39.54 -13.45 17.34
C ASN A 13 -39.02 -12.20 18.07
N PHE A 14 -37.95 -11.61 17.54
CA PHE A 14 -37.43 -10.33 18.01
C PHE A 14 -38.38 -9.19 17.60
N ILE A 15 -38.81 -8.36 18.55
CA ILE A 15 -39.77 -7.28 18.26
C ILE A 15 -39.01 -6.03 17.81
N LEU A 16 -39.03 -5.69 16.51
CA LEU A 16 -38.32 -4.53 15.98
C LEU A 16 -38.91 -3.19 16.46
N ASP A 17 -40.22 -3.18 16.75
CA ASP A 17 -40.97 -1.97 17.05
C ASP A 17 -40.60 -1.34 18.41
N VAL A 18 -39.95 -2.11 19.30
CA VAL A 18 -39.43 -1.58 20.57
C VAL A 18 -38.21 -0.67 20.38
N LEU A 19 -37.56 -0.73 19.22
CA LEU A 19 -36.40 0.12 18.91
C LEU A 19 -36.84 1.50 18.41
N PRO A 20 -36.08 2.56 18.73
CA PRO A 20 -36.28 3.88 18.14
C PRO A 20 -36.26 3.84 16.60
N ASP A 21 -36.98 4.77 15.97
CA ASP A 21 -36.87 4.96 14.53
C ASP A 21 -35.53 5.62 14.17
N PRO A 22 -34.95 5.30 12.99
CA PRO A 22 -33.73 5.95 12.54
C PRO A 22 -33.95 7.47 12.30
N PRO A 23 -32.88 8.29 12.33
CA PRO A 23 -32.95 9.69 11.95
C PRO A 23 -33.60 9.89 10.58
N GLN A 24 -34.36 10.98 10.39
CA GLN A 24 -35.12 11.22 9.15
C GLN A 24 -34.23 11.33 7.90
N ASP A 25 -32.97 11.73 8.08
CA ASP A 25 -31.97 11.86 7.03
C ASP A 25 -31.12 10.59 6.85
N TYR A 26 -31.43 9.50 7.55
CA TYR A 26 -30.72 8.23 7.39
C TYR A 26 -30.85 7.71 5.96
N LYS A 27 -29.70 7.47 5.33
CA LYS A 27 -29.60 6.95 3.97
C LYS A 27 -29.08 5.52 4.00
N PHE A 28 -29.81 4.65 3.32
CA PHE A 28 -29.38 3.28 3.04
C PHE A 28 -29.27 3.14 1.52
N LEU A 29 -28.13 2.61 1.04
CA LEU A 29 -27.79 2.55 -0.39
C LEU A 29 -27.83 3.94 -1.08
N GLY A 30 -27.42 4.98 -0.35
CA GLY A 30 -27.40 6.36 -0.81
C GLY A 30 -28.78 7.06 -0.84
N GLU A 31 -29.85 6.37 -0.46
CA GLU A 31 -31.23 6.89 -0.55
C GLU A 31 -31.99 6.81 0.78
N THR A 32 -32.91 7.75 0.99
CA THR A 32 -33.89 7.69 2.08
C THR A 32 -35.08 6.82 1.66
N SER A 33 -35.86 6.33 2.64
CA SER A 33 -37.06 5.53 2.36
C SER A 33 -38.07 6.30 1.48
N GLU A 34 -38.21 7.61 1.72
CA GLU A 34 -39.05 8.53 0.95
C GLU A 34 -38.58 8.68 -0.51
N SER A 35 -37.26 8.72 -0.74
CA SER A 35 -36.69 8.80 -2.09
C SER A 35 -37.08 7.59 -2.92
N ILE A 36 -36.94 6.38 -2.37
CA ILE A 36 -37.25 5.12 -3.06
C ILE A 36 -38.74 5.02 -3.42
N ILE A 37 -39.62 5.49 -2.52
CA ILE A 37 -41.06 5.57 -2.79
C ILE A 37 -41.33 6.50 -3.98
N ARG A 38 -40.67 7.65 -4.04
CA ARG A 38 -40.84 8.65 -5.10
C ARG A 38 -40.29 8.19 -6.44
N THR A 39 -39.11 7.58 -6.45
CA THR A 39 -38.43 7.09 -7.67
C THR A 39 -39.01 5.79 -8.20
N ARG A 40 -39.82 5.08 -7.39
CA ARG A 40 -40.39 3.76 -7.71
C ARG A 40 -39.33 2.72 -8.10
N ARG A 41 -38.13 2.86 -7.52
CA ARG A 41 -36.97 2.01 -7.82
C ARG A 41 -37.21 0.54 -7.47
N LEU A 42 -38.02 0.28 -6.44
CA LEU A 42 -38.47 -1.06 -6.05
C LEU A 42 -39.96 -1.24 -6.34
N ARG A 43 -40.34 -2.36 -6.95
CA ARG A 43 -41.75 -2.68 -7.21
C ARG A 43 -42.39 -3.22 -5.94
N LYS A 44 -43.72 -3.15 -5.85
CA LYS A 44 -44.49 -3.71 -4.72
C LYS A 44 -44.12 -5.18 -4.44
N THR A 45 -43.99 -5.98 -5.48
CA THR A 45 -43.62 -7.40 -5.39
C THR A 45 -42.24 -7.61 -4.75
N ASP A 46 -41.30 -6.71 -5.00
CA ASP A 46 -39.94 -6.81 -4.49
C ASP A 46 -39.93 -6.40 -3.02
N ILE A 47 -40.63 -5.32 -2.67
CA ILE A 47 -40.80 -4.87 -1.28
C ILE A 47 -41.44 -5.96 -0.43
N THR A 48 -42.49 -6.63 -0.91
CA THR A 48 -43.14 -7.71 -0.17
C THR A 48 -42.19 -8.90 0.06
N LYS A 49 -41.40 -9.30 -0.94
CA LYS A 49 -40.40 -10.38 -0.78
C LYS A 49 -39.27 -10.00 0.15
N LEU A 50 -38.81 -8.74 0.10
CA LEU A 50 -37.79 -8.23 1.00
C LEU A 50 -38.27 -8.29 2.45
N VAL A 51 -39.51 -7.91 2.71
CA VAL A 51 -40.11 -8.03 4.04
C VAL A 51 -40.19 -9.50 4.46
N GLU A 52 -40.77 -10.37 3.63
CA GLU A 52 -40.90 -11.81 3.93
C GLU A 52 -39.55 -12.49 4.20
N PHE A 53 -38.51 -12.10 3.45
CA PHE A 53 -37.18 -12.66 3.58
C PHE A 53 -36.45 -12.13 4.82
N HIS A 54 -36.29 -10.81 4.94
CA HIS A 54 -35.43 -10.18 5.96
C HIS A 54 -36.03 -10.19 7.36
N PHE A 55 -37.35 -10.23 7.50
CA PHE A 55 -38.03 -10.28 8.80
C PHE A 55 -38.22 -11.71 9.32
N TRP A 56 -37.45 -12.67 8.84
CA TRP A 56 -37.43 -14.01 9.44
C TRP A 56 -37.01 -13.93 10.90
N GLY A 57 -37.83 -14.46 11.82
CA GLY A 57 -37.55 -14.37 13.26
C GLY A 57 -37.69 -12.96 13.85
N ILE A 58 -38.26 -12.00 13.12
CA ILE A 58 -38.44 -10.61 13.55
C ILE A 58 -39.92 -10.22 13.41
N ASP A 59 -40.53 -9.77 14.51
CA ASP A 59 -41.85 -9.14 14.48
C ASP A 59 -41.72 -7.66 14.09
N HIS A 60 -42.34 -7.31 12.98
CA HIS A 60 -42.30 -5.99 12.37
C HIS A 60 -43.39 -5.03 12.88
N GLY A 61 -44.37 -5.51 13.66
CA GLY A 61 -45.44 -4.64 14.22
C GLY A 61 -46.34 -3.95 13.19
N PHE A 62 -46.40 -4.46 11.95
CA PHE A 62 -47.17 -3.78 10.89
C PHE A 62 -48.67 -3.97 11.10
N PRO A 63 -49.51 -2.96 10.82
CA PRO A 63 -50.97 -3.10 10.90
C PRO A 63 -51.49 -4.11 9.87
N THR A 64 -52.68 -4.68 10.09
CA THR A 64 -53.31 -5.70 9.20
C THR A 64 -53.48 -5.27 7.73
N ARG A 65 -53.45 -3.97 7.44
CA ARG A 65 -53.35 -3.43 6.07
C ARG A 65 -52.07 -2.61 5.92
N VAL A 66 -51.06 -3.20 5.27
CA VAL A 66 -49.73 -2.57 5.09
C VAL A 66 -49.61 -1.90 3.73
N THR A 67 -49.10 -0.66 3.71
CA THR A 67 -48.78 0.08 2.47
C THR A 67 -47.29 -0.03 2.13
N ASN A 68 -46.90 0.21 0.87
CA ASN A 68 -45.49 0.18 0.46
C ASN A 68 -44.60 1.13 1.29
N PRO A 69 -45.03 2.36 1.63
CA PRO A 69 -44.27 3.23 2.52
C PRO A 69 -43.98 2.64 3.89
N VAL A 70 -44.96 1.94 4.49
CA VAL A 70 -44.80 1.31 5.81
C VAL A 70 -43.77 0.17 5.74
N MET A 71 -43.86 -0.68 4.71
CA MET A 71 -42.89 -1.77 4.52
C MET A 71 -41.46 -1.25 4.28
N LEU A 72 -41.30 -0.20 3.47
CA LEU A 72 -39.99 0.40 3.20
C LEU A 72 -39.40 1.07 4.45
N LYS A 73 -40.22 1.77 5.25
CA LYS A 73 -39.77 2.32 6.53
C LYS A 73 -39.30 1.22 7.49
N GLY A 74 -40.04 0.12 7.57
CA GLY A 74 -39.63 -1.04 8.36
C GLY A 74 -38.30 -1.63 7.89
N LEU A 75 -38.10 -1.80 6.58
CA LEU A 75 -36.82 -2.27 6.02
C LEU A 75 -35.66 -1.32 6.32
N TRP A 76 -35.87 0.00 6.18
CA TRP A 76 -34.84 1.00 6.51
C TRP A 76 -34.49 1.00 8.00
N LYS A 77 -35.49 0.86 8.88
CA LYS A 77 -35.28 0.69 10.32
C LYS A 77 -34.50 -0.59 10.62
N LEU A 78 -34.85 -1.71 9.98
CA LEU A 78 -34.13 -2.97 10.14
C LEU A 78 -32.65 -2.81 9.75
N PHE A 79 -32.36 -2.27 8.55
CA PHE A 79 -30.98 -2.09 8.09
C PHE A 79 -30.20 -1.05 8.86
N TYR A 80 -30.86 -0.06 9.49
CA TYR A 80 -30.19 0.86 10.41
C TYR A 80 -29.57 0.11 11.60
N TYR A 81 -30.27 -0.89 12.13
CA TYR A 81 -29.80 -1.72 13.25
C TYR A 81 -28.96 -2.93 12.82
N HIS A 82 -28.80 -3.22 11.53
CA HIS A 82 -27.87 -4.25 11.07
C HIS A 82 -26.42 -3.85 11.37
N ALA A 83 -25.62 -4.82 11.79
CA ALA A 83 -24.17 -4.66 11.87
C ALA A 83 -23.59 -4.39 10.47
N ASN A 84 -22.57 -3.54 10.40
CA ASN A 84 -22.03 -3.07 9.11
C ASN A 84 -21.62 -4.21 8.17
N GLN A 85 -21.05 -5.29 8.71
CA GLN A 85 -20.61 -6.45 7.94
C GLN A 85 -21.76 -7.28 7.34
N HIS A 86 -22.97 -7.15 7.87
CA HIS A 86 -24.16 -7.91 7.47
C HIS A 86 -25.12 -7.11 6.58
N ARG A 87 -24.93 -5.79 6.51
CA ARG A 87 -25.80 -4.87 5.79
C ARG A 87 -25.51 -4.96 4.28
N PRO A 88 -26.53 -5.11 3.41
CA PRO A 88 -26.32 -5.12 1.96
C PRO A 88 -25.65 -3.83 1.48
N ALA A 89 -24.60 -3.92 0.67
CA ALA A 89 -23.86 -2.77 0.15
C ALA A 89 -24.44 -2.25 -1.18
N THR A 90 -25.21 -3.07 -1.89
CA THR A 90 -25.81 -2.76 -3.18
C THR A 90 -27.28 -3.19 -3.27
N PHE A 91 -28.03 -2.63 -4.24
CA PHE A 91 -29.40 -3.10 -4.54
C PHE A 91 -29.43 -4.55 -5.04
N SER A 92 -28.34 -5.03 -5.65
CA SER A 92 -28.22 -6.42 -6.08
C SER A 92 -28.15 -7.35 -4.88
N GLU A 93 -27.33 -7.02 -3.88
CA GLU A 93 -27.26 -7.77 -2.62
C GLU A 93 -28.55 -7.67 -1.81
N LEU A 94 -29.22 -6.52 -1.82
CA LEU A 94 -30.52 -6.36 -1.15
C LEU A 94 -31.55 -7.35 -1.71
N LEU A 95 -31.52 -7.61 -3.01
CA LEU A 95 -32.43 -8.54 -3.70
C LEU A 95 -31.89 -9.97 -3.77
N ASP A 96 -30.75 -10.26 -3.13
CA ASP A 96 -30.17 -11.60 -3.06
C ASP A 96 -30.76 -12.39 -1.89
N PHE A 97 -31.81 -13.16 -2.20
CA PHE A 97 -32.48 -14.04 -1.26
C PHE A 97 -31.72 -15.33 -0.94
N THR A 98 -30.48 -15.50 -1.43
CA THR A 98 -29.62 -16.63 -1.04
C THR A 98 -28.80 -16.34 0.21
N ARG A 99 -28.73 -15.07 0.63
CA ARG A 99 -28.06 -14.61 1.85
C ARG A 99 -28.78 -15.06 3.12
N ASP A 100 -28.18 -14.74 4.25
CA ASP A 100 -28.82 -14.93 5.53
C ASP A 100 -29.79 -13.78 5.88
N ALA A 101 -30.74 -14.08 6.76
CA ALA A 101 -31.68 -13.11 7.30
C ALA A 101 -32.13 -13.50 8.72
N GLY A 102 -32.42 -12.49 9.54
CA GLY A 102 -32.95 -12.65 10.90
C GLY A 102 -32.17 -11.91 11.98
N PRO A 103 -32.55 -12.11 13.27
CA PRO A 103 -32.04 -11.33 14.39
C PRO A 103 -30.52 -11.30 14.53
N ARG A 104 -29.80 -12.38 14.19
CA ARG A 104 -28.33 -12.39 14.33
C ARG A 104 -27.62 -11.32 13.49
N LEU A 105 -28.25 -10.77 12.46
CA LEU A 105 -27.63 -9.77 11.60
C LEU A 105 -27.67 -8.36 12.23
N LEU A 106 -28.46 -8.18 13.30
CA LEU A 106 -28.49 -6.94 14.07
C LEU A 106 -27.17 -6.72 14.80
N ASP A 107 -26.77 -5.47 14.96
CA ASP A 107 -25.58 -5.11 15.74
C ASP A 107 -25.88 -5.32 17.22
N TRP A 108 -25.40 -6.46 17.74
CA TRP A 108 -25.55 -6.88 19.14
C TRP A 108 -25.10 -5.80 20.14
N LYS A 109 -24.26 -4.84 19.73
CA LYS A 109 -23.81 -3.72 20.57
C LYS A 109 -24.93 -2.80 21.04
N HIS A 110 -26.07 -2.78 20.34
CA HIS A 110 -27.23 -2.00 20.74
C HIS A 110 -28.08 -2.66 21.83
N PHE A 111 -27.75 -3.89 22.24
CA PHE A 111 -28.60 -4.73 23.07
C PHE A 111 -27.86 -5.22 24.33
N ARG A 112 -28.62 -5.57 25.36
CA ARG A 112 -28.13 -6.36 26.50
C ARG A 112 -28.19 -7.85 26.18
N PHE A 113 -27.38 -8.64 26.88
CA PHE A 113 -27.50 -10.10 26.86
C PHE A 113 -28.92 -10.50 27.29
N ASN A 114 -29.59 -11.33 26.47
CA ASN A 114 -31.01 -11.75 26.52
C ASN A 114 -32.05 -10.86 25.81
N GLU A 115 -31.70 -9.67 25.31
CA GLU A 115 -32.63 -8.86 24.50
C GLU A 115 -32.65 -9.31 23.03
N ILE A 116 -31.61 -10.03 22.59
CA ILE A 116 -31.47 -10.55 21.24
C ILE A 116 -30.75 -11.89 21.25
N LEU A 117 -31.17 -12.78 20.35
CA LEU A 117 -30.60 -14.12 20.18
C LEU A 117 -29.91 -14.25 18.80
N PRO A 118 -28.79 -14.96 18.69
CA PRO A 118 -28.00 -15.08 17.46
C PRO A 118 -28.62 -16.05 16.43
N VAL A 119 -29.94 -16.01 16.24
CA VAL A 119 -30.64 -16.90 15.29
C VAL A 119 -30.85 -16.24 13.93
N SER A 120 -30.84 -17.04 12.87
CA SER A 120 -31.09 -16.61 11.50
C SER A 120 -31.53 -17.77 10.61
N ARG A 121 -31.82 -17.50 9.33
CA ARG A 121 -32.16 -18.55 8.35
C ARG A 121 -31.03 -19.56 8.16
N PHE A 122 -29.76 -19.16 8.24
CA PHE A 122 -28.63 -20.09 8.18
C PHE A 122 -28.34 -20.80 9.50
N TYR A 123 -28.59 -20.12 10.61
CA TYR A 123 -28.34 -20.63 11.95
C TYR A 123 -29.64 -20.53 12.77
N PRO A 124 -30.64 -21.40 12.49
CA PRO A 124 -31.95 -21.29 13.12
C PRO A 124 -31.91 -21.61 14.61
N ASP A 125 -30.94 -22.41 15.04
CA ASP A 125 -30.77 -22.85 16.42
C ASP A 125 -29.76 -21.99 17.19
N LEU A 126 -29.90 -21.98 18.52
CA LEU A 126 -28.91 -21.37 19.42
C LEU A 126 -27.60 -22.19 19.39
N PRO A 127 -26.44 -21.53 19.60
CA PRO A 127 -25.16 -22.24 19.70
C PRO A 127 -25.21 -23.34 20.77
N ASP A 128 -24.77 -24.54 20.43
CA ASP A 128 -24.63 -25.64 21.40
C ASP A 128 -23.58 -25.26 22.45
N ILE A 129 -23.97 -25.33 23.73
CA ILE A 129 -23.10 -25.02 24.88
C ILE A 129 -21.88 -25.95 24.98
N LEU A 130 -21.91 -27.11 24.32
CA LEU A 130 -20.80 -28.06 24.24
C LEU A 130 -19.90 -27.84 23.02
N LYS A 131 -20.27 -26.93 22.10
CA LYS A 131 -19.47 -26.60 20.91
C LYS A 131 -18.22 -25.83 21.33
N ASN A 132 -17.08 -26.16 20.74
CA ASN A 132 -15.87 -25.35 20.84
C ASN A 132 -15.93 -24.16 19.88
N LEU A 133 -15.36 -23.03 20.29
CA LEU A 133 -15.17 -21.87 19.41
C LEU A 133 -14.35 -22.27 18.17
N GLU A 134 -14.67 -21.66 17.03
CA GLU A 134 -13.96 -21.86 15.78
C GLU A 134 -12.49 -21.42 15.90
N PRO A 135 -11.54 -22.16 15.30
CA PRO A 135 -10.14 -21.79 15.31
C PRO A 135 -9.93 -20.37 14.75
N GLY A 136 -9.42 -19.46 15.58
CA GLY A 136 -9.21 -18.06 15.21
C GLY A 136 -10.25 -17.08 15.75
N TYR A 137 -11.27 -17.55 16.48
CA TYR A 137 -12.15 -16.65 17.22
C TYR A 137 -11.37 -15.81 18.22
N ILE A 138 -11.50 -14.49 18.10
CA ILE A 138 -10.97 -13.50 19.05
C ILE A 138 -12.17 -12.71 19.57
N ARG A 139 -12.38 -12.73 20.89
CA ARG A 139 -13.45 -11.97 21.53
C ARG A 139 -13.31 -10.48 21.19
N PRO A 140 -14.35 -9.82 20.64
CA PRO A 140 -14.31 -8.39 20.37
C PRO A 140 -13.98 -7.60 21.65
N SER A 141 -13.01 -6.69 21.58
CA SER A 141 -12.50 -5.93 22.73
C SER A 141 -13.54 -5.12 23.50
N HIS A 142 -14.65 -4.78 22.85
CA HIS A 142 -15.77 -4.01 23.39
C HIS A 142 -16.95 -4.90 23.83
N ALA A 143 -16.84 -6.22 23.73
CA ALA A 143 -17.88 -7.14 24.19
C ALA A 143 -17.87 -7.23 25.72
N LYS A 144 -18.96 -6.78 26.35
CA LYS A 144 -19.17 -6.88 27.81
C LYS A 144 -19.07 -8.34 28.27
N SER A 145 -18.55 -8.58 29.47
CA SER A 145 -18.33 -9.93 30.04
C SER A 145 -19.60 -10.80 30.12
N GLU A 146 -20.78 -10.18 30.18
CA GLU A 146 -22.08 -10.85 30.20
C GLU A 146 -22.41 -11.63 28.92
N TRP A 147 -21.75 -11.34 27.79
CA TRP A 147 -21.97 -12.05 26.52
C TRP A 147 -21.15 -13.35 26.44
N PRO A 148 -21.77 -14.52 26.23
CA PRO A 148 -21.06 -15.77 25.95
C PRO A 148 -20.32 -15.70 24.60
N ASP A 149 -19.09 -16.20 24.55
CA ASP A 149 -18.27 -16.18 23.34
C ASP A 149 -18.93 -16.92 22.17
N LEU A 150 -19.58 -18.06 22.43
CA LEU A 150 -20.31 -18.84 21.40
C LEU A 150 -21.46 -18.04 20.76
N TYR A 151 -22.10 -17.16 21.51
CA TYR A 151 -23.17 -16.31 20.99
C TYR A 151 -22.58 -15.20 20.12
N LEU A 152 -21.53 -14.54 20.63
CA LEU A 152 -20.80 -13.51 19.89
C LEU A 152 -20.20 -14.06 18.59
N GLU A 153 -19.61 -15.25 18.63
CA GLU A 153 -19.09 -15.94 17.45
C GLU A 153 -20.17 -16.13 16.38
N GLN A 154 -21.36 -16.59 16.76
CA GLN A 154 -22.47 -16.78 15.83
C GLN A 154 -23.02 -15.46 15.25
N PHE A 155 -22.97 -14.35 16.01
CA PHE A 155 -23.23 -13.00 15.47
C PHE A 155 -22.18 -12.58 14.43
N LEU A 156 -20.95 -13.10 14.50
CA LEU A 156 -19.85 -12.73 13.61
C LEU A 156 -19.76 -13.58 12.33
N PHE A 157 -20.46 -14.70 12.25
CA PHE A 157 -20.48 -15.54 11.04
C PHE A 157 -21.00 -14.77 9.81
N SER A 158 -20.43 -15.04 8.65
CA SER A 158 -20.80 -14.38 7.39
C SER A 158 -22.30 -14.54 7.09
N SER A 159 -22.95 -13.46 6.65
CA SER A 159 -24.32 -13.51 6.11
C SER A 159 -24.38 -13.89 4.63
N ALA A 160 -23.24 -14.01 3.95
CA ALA A 160 -23.18 -14.30 2.52
C ALA A 160 -23.02 -15.80 2.21
N VAL A 161 -22.44 -16.57 3.14
CA VAL A 161 -22.10 -17.98 2.93
C VAL A 161 -22.97 -18.88 3.82
N LYS A 162 -23.74 -19.77 3.20
CA LYS A 162 -24.52 -20.78 3.91
C LYS A 162 -23.58 -21.87 4.46
N PRO A 163 -23.66 -22.27 5.74
CA PRO A 163 -22.88 -23.38 6.26
C PRO A 163 -23.33 -24.70 5.60
N THR A 164 -22.38 -25.43 5.01
CA THR A 164 -22.60 -26.81 4.53
C THR A 164 -22.51 -27.77 5.72
N PRO A 165 -23.49 -28.68 5.93
CA PRO A 165 -23.31 -29.75 6.90
C PRO A 165 -22.16 -30.65 6.46
N ALA A 166 -21.23 -30.95 7.36
CA ALA A 166 -20.14 -31.90 7.12
C ALA A 166 -20.73 -33.30 6.85
N VAL A 167 -20.67 -33.77 5.60
CA VAL A 167 -20.97 -35.15 5.24
C VAL A 167 -19.67 -35.93 5.25
N ASN A 168 -19.51 -36.79 6.26
CA ASN A 168 -18.50 -37.83 6.28
C ASN A 168 -18.72 -38.77 5.09
N ASN A 169 -17.75 -38.84 4.17
CA ASN A 169 -17.61 -39.99 3.30
C ASN A 169 -16.13 -40.32 3.12
N ASN A 170 -15.68 -41.31 3.89
CA ASN A 170 -14.54 -42.14 3.55
C ASN A 170 -14.74 -42.73 2.16
N ASN A 171 -13.75 -42.59 1.28
CA ASN A 171 -13.22 -43.70 0.49
C ASN A 171 -11.93 -43.30 -0.20
N ASN A 172 -10.88 -44.08 0.09
CA ASN A 172 -9.60 -44.11 -0.58
C ASN A 172 -9.76 -44.38 -2.07
N ASN A 173 -8.86 -43.82 -2.90
CA ASN A 173 -8.00 -44.62 -3.78
C ASN A 173 -6.87 -43.78 -4.37
N ASP A 174 -5.66 -44.33 -4.25
CA ASP A 174 -4.43 -43.90 -4.90
C ASP A 174 -4.53 -43.95 -6.44
N ALA A 175 -3.98 -42.94 -7.11
CA ALA A 175 -3.31 -43.08 -8.40
C ALA A 175 -2.36 -41.89 -8.61
N GLY A 176 -1.13 -42.18 -9.03
CA GLY A 176 -0.01 -41.26 -9.03
C GLY A 176 0.07 -40.30 -10.23
N LEU A 177 0.80 -39.22 -9.96
CA LEU A 177 1.64 -38.40 -10.83
C LEU A 177 1.77 -38.87 -12.29
N THR A 178 1.06 -38.20 -13.21
CA THR A 178 1.57 -37.76 -14.52
C THR A 178 0.58 -36.74 -15.11
N GLY A 179 0.99 -35.48 -15.31
CA GLY A 179 0.13 -34.50 -16.00
C GLY A 179 0.41 -33.01 -15.79
N ILE A 180 1.66 -32.57 -15.64
CA ILE A 180 1.99 -31.13 -15.60
C ILE A 180 2.19 -30.65 -17.05
N ALA A 181 1.11 -30.50 -17.82
CA ALA A 181 1.12 -29.77 -19.09
C ALA A 181 -0.28 -29.44 -19.68
N THR A 182 -1.40 -29.83 -19.07
CA THR A 182 -2.71 -29.72 -19.76
C THR A 182 -3.86 -29.34 -18.83
N ALA A 183 -3.80 -28.16 -18.19
CA ALA A 183 -4.96 -27.54 -17.56
C ALA A 183 -4.73 -26.05 -17.27
N MET A 184 -4.77 -25.21 -18.29
CA MET A 184 -5.16 -23.79 -18.11
C MET A 184 -6.47 -23.52 -18.84
N ASN A 185 -7.47 -24.35 -18.56
CA ASN A 185 -8.84 -23.85 -18.57
C ASN A 185 -9.00 -23.19 -17.20
N PHE A 186 -9.18 -21.86 -17.18
CA PHE A 186 -9.58 -21.14 -15.97
C PHE A 186 -10.77 -21.88 -15.37
N VAL A 187 -10.52 -22.59 -14.28
CA VAL A 187 -11.57 -23.24 -13.49
C VAL A 187 -12.43 -22.09 -13.00
N ASN A 188 -13.65 -21.97 -13.53
CA ASN A 188 -14.67 -21.23 -12.82
C ASN A 188 -14.71 -21.83 -11.42
N PHE A 189 -14.40 -21.04 -10.40
CA PHE A 189 -14.62 -21.37 -8.99
C PHE A 189 -16.02 -20.85 -8.63
N PRO A 190 -17.11 -21.58 -8.93
CA PRO A 190 -18.48 -21.06 -8.82
C PRO A 190 -18.91 -20.72 -7.38
N ASN A 191 -18.06 -20.97 -6.38
CA ASN A 191 -18.39 -20.89 -4.96
C ASN A 191 -17.50 -19.93 -4.15
N LEU A 192 -16.48 -19.29 -4.73
CA LEU A 192 -15.68 -18.28 -4.00
C LEU A 192 -16.23 -16.88 -4.32
N PRO A 193 -16.63 -16.07 -3.32
CA PRO A 193 -16.94 -14.67 -3.53
C PRO A 193 -15.78 -13.94 -4.22
N GLU A 194 -16.07 -13.04 -5.15
CA GLU A 194 -15.07 -12.37 -5.99
C GLU A 194 -14.07 -11.53 -5.17
N ASP A 195 -14.52 -10.94 -4.07
CA ASP A 195 -13.69 -10.23 -3.10
C ASP A 195 -12.70 -11.16 -2.38
N VAL A 196 -13.16 -12.33 -1.92
CA VAL A 196 -12.29 -13.34 -1.29
C VAL A 196 -11.32 -13.93 -2.31
N ALA A 197 -11.79 -14.19 -3.54
CA ALA A 197 -10.93 -14.68 -4.62
C ALA A 197 -9.81 -13.67 -4.92
N ARG A 198 -10.15 -12.38 -5.01
CA ARG A 198 -9.17 -11.30 -5.19
C ARG A 198 -8.22 -11.18 -4.01
N GLU A 199 -8.69 -11.25 -2.76
CA GLU A 199 -7.80 -11.21 -1.59
C GLU A 199 -6.81 -12.38 -1.57
N VAL A 200 -7.27 -13.59 -1.92
CA VAL A 200 -6.39 -14.78 -2.01
C VAL A 200 -5.39 -14.61 -3.14
N ILE A 201 -5.83 -14.14 -4.32
CA ILE A 201 -4.94 -13.86 -5.46
C ILE A 201 -3.89 -12.82 -5.05
N GLU A 202 -4.30 -11.67 -4.51
CA GLU A 202 -3.41 -10.61 -4.05
C GLU A 202 -2.44 -11.11 -2.98
N ALA A 203 -2.88 -11.93 -2.04
CA ALA A 203 -2.01 -12.49 -1.00
C ALA A 203 -0.94 -13.43 -1.58
N VAL A 204 -1.32 -14.29 -2.53
CA VAL A 204 -0.39 -15.19 -3.23
C VAL A 204 0.56 -14.39 -4.10
N GLU A 205 0.05 -13.49 -4.94
CA GLU A 205 0.86 -12.63 -5.81
C GLU A 205 1.85 -11.82 -4.98
N ARG A 206 1.41 -11.13 -3.93
CA ARG A 206 2.27 -10.36 -3.04
C ARG A 206 3.37 -11.22 -2.41
N THR A 207 3.03 -12.43 -1.98
CA THR A 207 4.00 -13.38 -1.41
C THR A 207 5.04 -13.80 -2.44
N VAL A 208 4.62 -14.13 -3.67
CA VAL A 208 5.53 -14.53 -4.75
C VAL A 208 6.39 -13.35 -5.22
N MET A 209 5.79 -12.16 -5.38
CA MET A 209 6.48 -10.93 -5.75
C MET A 209 7.53 -10.52 -4.73
N ARG A 210 7.33 -10.80 -3.43
CA ARG A 210 8.33 -10.54 -2.39
C ARG A 210 9.68 -11.18 -2.68
N PHE A 211 9.70 -12.35 -3.33
CA PHE A 211 10.96 -13.00 -3.72
C PHE A 211 11.65 -12.29 -4.88
N ALA A 212 10.90 -11.68 -5.81
CA ALA A 212 11.47 -10.88 -6.89
C ALA A 212 12.14 -9.59 -6.38
N TYR A 213 11.67 -9.10 -5.23
CA TYR A 213 12.13 -7.87 -4.59
C TYR A 213 12.97 -8.11 -3.32
N LYS A 214 13.44 -9.35 -3.11
CA LYS A 214 14.18 -9.75 -1.89
C LYS A 214 15.34 -8.79 -1.57
N ASP A 215 16.06 -8.34 -2.59
CA ASP A 215 17.22 -7.47 -2.45
C ASP A 215 16.86 -6.09 -1.87
N LEU A 216 15.63 -5.64 -2.10
CA LEU A 216 15.09 -4.38 -1.57
C LEU A 216 14.33 -4.57 -0.24
N GLU A 217 14.19 -5.78 0.28
CA GLU A 217 13.65 -6.02 1.62
C GLU A 217 14.63 -5.50 2.67
N ARG A 218 14.10 -5.01 3.79
CA ARG A 218 14.91 -4.53 4.90
C ARG A 218 15.75 -5.67 5.48
N HIS A 219 17.05 -5.43 5.61
CA HIS A 219 18.00 -6.42 6.09
C HIS A 219 17.76 -6.73 7.58
N PRO A 220 17.85 -8.01 8.02
CA PRO A 220 17.54 -8.41 9.40
C PRO A 220 18.41 -7.76 10.50
N ARG A 221 19.61 -7.26 10.14
CA ARG A 221 20.51 -6.52 11.06
C ARG A 221 20.22 -5.02 11.13
N SER A 222 19.34 -4.49 10.29
CA SER A 222 18.95 -3.08 10.32
C SER A 222 18.08 -2.78 11.55
N ALA A 223 18.01 -1.52 11.98
CA ALA A 223 17.15 -1.16 13.10
C ALA A 223 15.70 -1.57 12.78
N PRO A 224 14.97 -2.25 13.67
CA PRO A 224 13.63 -2.70 13.34
C PRO A 224 12.66 -1.51 13.38
N MET A 225 11.81 -1.37 12.35
CA MET A 225 10.76 -0.33 12.29
C MET A 225 9.64 -0.57 13.32
N HIS A 226 9.56 -1.78 13.87
CA HIS A 226 8.64 -2.19 14.92
C HIS A 226 9.41 -2.81 16.07
N ALA A 227 8.85 -2.81 17.29
CA ALA A 227 9.52 -3.37 18.46
C ALA A 227 10.08 -4.79 18.16
N PRO A 228 11.37 -5.06 18.45
CA PRO A 228 11.95 -6.36 18.17
C PRO A 228 11.17 -7.44 18.92
N ARG A 229 10.64 -8.42 18.19
CA ARG A 229 9.82 -9.50 18.77
C ARG A 229 10.63 -10.57 19.48
N HIS A 230 11.96 -10.57 19.34
CA HIS A 230 12.80 -11.66 19.81
C HIS A 230 14.09 -11.12 20.44
N ILE A 231 14.14 -11.15 21.78
CA ILE A 231 15.39 -11.21 22.51
C ILE A 231 15.77 -12.68 22.64
N ILE A 232 17.01 -13.04 22.26
CA ILE A 232 17.56 -14.34 22.60
C ILE A 232 17.99 -14.24 24.06
N ALA A 233 17.30 -14.96 24.94
CA ALA A 233 17.66 -15.00 26.35
C ALA A 233 19.03 -15.67 26.51
N THR A 234 20.04 -14.91 26.93
CA THR A 234 21.38 -15.43 27.24
C THR A 234 21.61 -15.53 28.76
N SER A 235 20.68 -14.98 29.55
CA SER A 235 20.64 -15.04 31.00
C SER A 235 19.20 -15.27 31.50
N ALA A 236 19.05 -15.78 32.73
CA ALA A 236 17.74 -15.94 33.37
C ALA A 236 16.98 -14.61 33.52
N ALA A 237 17.70 -13.48 33.65
CA ALA A 237 17.09 -12.16 33.72
C ALA A 237 16.40 -11.76 32.40
N ASP A 238 16.87 -12.25 31.26
CA ASP A 238 16.29 -11.94 29.95
C ASP A 238 14.88 -12.53 29.77
N ILE A 239 14.58 -13.65 30.44
CA ILE A 239 13.27 -14.28 30.42
C ILE A 239 12.19 -13.38 31.05
N PHE A 240 12.59 -12.55 32.02
CA PHE A 240 11.70 -11.62 32.71
C PHE A 240 11.64 -10.23 32.04
N LYS A 241 12.39 -10.00 30.96
CA LYS A 241 12.33 -8.74 30.22
C LYS A 241 11.04 -8.69 29.41
N ALA A 242 10.15 -7.76 29.77
CA ALA A 242 9.00 -7.44 28.96
C ALA A 242 9.37 -6.38 27.91
N THR A 243 9.05 -6.65 26.64
CA THR A 243 9.13 -5.63 25.59
C THR A 243 7.88 -4.75 25.67
N ILE A 244 7.99 -3.57 26.30
CA ILE A 244 6.95 -2.55 26.28
C ILE A 244 7.17 -1.68 25.05
N GLY A 245 6.26 -1.76 24.08
CA GLY A 245 6.29 -0.91 22.88
C GLY A 245 5.60 0.43 23.11
N SER A 246 6.14 1.49 22.53
CA SER A 246 5.44 2.77 22.38
C SER A 246 4.97 2.91 20.94
N PHE A 247 3.74 3.38 20.73
CA PHE A 247 3.13 3.52 19.41
C PHE A 247 2.34 4.82 19.34
N PRO A 248 2.22 5.46 18.17
CA PRO A 248 1.33 6.59 17.98
C PRO A 248 -0.11 6.24 18.37
N ALA A 249 -0.72 7.09 19.21
CA ALA A 249 -2.12 6.91 19.59
C ALA A 249 -3.09 7.30 18.46
N ALA A 250 -2.67 8.19 17.56
CA ALA A 250 -3.48 8.66 16.45
C ALA A 250 -3.19 7.85 15.18
N SER A 251 -4.24 7.27 14.60
CA SER A 251 -4.17 6.60 13.29
C SER A 251 -4.55 7.51 12.12
N HIS A 252 -5.21 8.64 12.41
CA HIS A 252 -5.75 9.55 11.40
C HIS A 252 -5.67 10.99 11.86
N VAL A 253 -5.73 11.90 10.89
CA VAL A 253 -5.66 13.34 11.08
C VAL A 253 -6.77 14.02 10.29
N ARG A 254 -7.28 15.15 10.79
CA ARG A 254 -8.17 16.02 10.02
C ARG A 254 -7.40 17.24 9.51
N LEU A 255 -7.42 17.41 8.19
CA LEU A 255 -6.67 18.46 7.50
C LEU A 255 -7.58 19.19 6.52
N THR A 256 -7.47 20.51 6.50
CA THR A 256 -8.07 21.35 5.46
C THR A 256 -6.98 21.74 4.46
N PRO A 257 -7.12 21.41 3.17
CA PRO A 257 -6.20 21.90 2.14
C PRO A 257 -6.41 23.40 1.93
N GLU A 258 -5.33 24.16 1.98
CA GLU A 258 -5.26 25.57 1.63
C GLU A 258 -4.57 25.71 0.27
N ALA A 259 -5.15 26.55 -0.60
CA ALA A 259 -4.68 26.82 -1.97
C ALA A 259 -4.28 25.54 -2.74
N PHE A 260 -5.25 24.70 -3.10
CA PHE A 260 -5.03 23.48 -3.91
C PHE A 260 -3.91 22.54 -3.39
N TYR A 261 -3.89 22.28 -2.08
CA TYR A 261 -2.86 21.48 -1.41
C TYR A 261 -1.47 22.14 -1.35
N ALA A 262 -1.34 23.44 -1.63
CA ALA A 262 -0.10 24.16 -1.36
C ALA A 262 0.25 24.09 0.14
N ARG A 263 -0.73 24.10 1.04
CA ARG A 263 -0.55 23.82 2.46
C ARG A 263 -1.70 22.96 2.99
N MET A 264 -1.40 22.11 3.96
CA MET A 264 -2.42 21.42 4.75
C MET A 264 -2.43 22.04 6.13
N ARG A 265 -3.59 22.35 6.69
CA ARG A 265 -3.71 22.85 8.07
C ARG A 265 -4.49 21.86 8.92
N LEU A 266 -4.01 21.60 10.13
CA LEU A 266 -4.76 20.87 11.15
C LEU A 266 -6.06 21.61 11.47
N ASP A 267 -7.18 20.94 11.28
CA ASP A 267 -8.51 21.53 11.37
C ASP A 267 -9.51 20.49 11.86
N SER A 268 -10.28 20.80 12.90
CA SER A 268 -11.29 19.89 13.44
C SER A 268 -12.39 19.57 12.44
N ASP A 269 -12.68 20.50 11.52
CA ASP A 269 -13.70 20.34 10.48
C ASP A 269 -13.10 19.93 9.12
N GLY A 270 -11.79 19.66 9.09
CA GLY A 270 -11.05 19.24 7.90
C GLY A 270 -11.41 17.83 7.43
N GLN A 271 -10.91 17.50 6.24
CA GLN A 271 -11.05 16.16 5.67
C GLN A 271 -10.20 15.14 6.43
N TYR A 272 -10.70 13.91 6.50
CA TYR A 272 -10.09 12.82 7.25
C TYR A 272 -9.07 12.08 6.41
N TYR A 273 -7.82 12.00 6.88
CA TYR A 273 -6.74 11.30 6.19
C TYR A 273 -6.01 10.32 7.12
N PRO A 274 -5.58 9.14 6.61
CA PRO A 274 -4.75 8.21 7.36
C PRO A 274 -3.35 8.77 7.59
N ILE A 275 -2.84 8.58 8.81
CA ILE A 275 -1.44 8.87 9.16
C ILE A 275 -0.60 7.66 8.72
N ARG A 276 0.40 7.90 7.88
CA ARG A 276 1.37 6.87 7.41
C ARG A 276 2.69 6.90 8.17
N GLY A 277 2.78 7.75 9.20
CA GLY A 277 3.94 7.94 10.05
C GLY A 277 4.39 9.39 10.06
N ARG A 278 5.62 9.60 10.53
CA ARG A 278 6.27 10.90 10.62
C ARG A 278 7.69 10.85 10.05
N GLY A 279 8.17 12.03 9.68
CA GLY A 279 9.58 12.35 9.44
C GLY A 279 10.03 13.46 10.41
N PRO A 280 11.20 14.08 10.15
CA PRO A 280 11.68 15.18 10.96
C PRO A 280 10.71 16.38 11.04
N VAL A 281 10.73 17.13 12.15
CA VAL A 281 9.95 18.38 12.23
C VAL A 281 10.74 19.53 11.60
N LEU A 282 10.09 20.38 10.79
CA LEU A 282 10.72 21.53 10.16
C LEU A 282 11.45 22.43 11.17
N GLN A 283 12.69 22.82 10.86
CA GLN A 283 13.53 23.67 11.72
C GLN A 283 14.33 24.68 10.88
N GLY A 284 13.95 25.96 10.95
CA GLY A 284 14.49 26.97 10.05
C GLY A 284 14.23 26.58 8.59
N ASN A 285 15.27 26.56 7.77
CA ASN A 285 15.16 26.28 6.33
C ASN A 285 15.49 24.82 5.96
N SER A 286 15.20 23.87 6.86
CA SER A 286 15.62 22.48 6.73
C SER A 286 14.77 21.61 5.81
N SER A 287 13.76 22.16 5.13
CA SER A 287 12.75 21.37 4.42
C SER A 287 13.36 20.39 3.40
N ALA A 288 14.45 20.77 2.72
CA ALA A 288 15.14 19.89 1.77
C ALA A 288 15.78 18.68 2.46
N VAL A 289 16.50 18.92 3.57
CA VAL A 289 17.11 17.86 4.41
C VAL A 289 16.04 16.96 5.00
N ASP A 290 14.96 17.55 5.52
CA ASP A 290 13.85 16.83 6.12
C ASP A 290 13.13 15.92 5.12
N CYS A 291 12.89 16.41 3.90
CA CYS A 291 12.33 15.61 2.81
C CYS A 291 13.28 14.48 2.39
N LEU A 292 14.59 14.73 2.37
CA LEU A 292 15.58 13.72 2.00
C LEU A 292 15.67 12.59 3.02
N ILE A 293 15.69 12.91 4.32
CA ILE A 293 15.66 11.93 5.40
C ILE A 293 14.38 11.08 5.28
N THR A 294 13.24 11.74 5.04
CA THR A 294 11.95 11.03 4.89
C THR A 294 11.92 10.16 3.65
N ALA A 295 12.47 10.61 2.51
CA ALA A 295 12.62 9.80 1.31
C ALA A 295 13.53 8.59 1.58
N GLY A 296 14.67 8.80 2.23
CA GLY A 296 15.59 7.74 2.64
C GLY A 296 14.91 6.71 3.56
N LYS A 297 14.09 7.16 4.51
CA LYS A 297 13.27 6.30 5.37
C LYS A 297 12.28 5.45 4.55
N LEU A 298 11.55 6.05 3.61
CA LEU A 298 10.59 5.32 2.75
C LEU A 298 11.28 4.34 1.79
N LEU A 299 12.57 4.58 1.51
CA LEU A 299 13.41 3.71 0.70
C LEU A 299 14.18 2.67 1.53
N ASP A 300 14.10 2.66 2.86
CA ASP A 300 15.04 1.87 3.68
C ASP A 300 16.52 2.08 3.23
N ALA A 301 16.88 3.32 2.87
CA ALA A 301 18.19 3.64 2.31
C ALA A 301 19.31 3.28 3.29
N GLY A 302 20.22 2.39 2.88
CA GLY A 302 21.29 1.84 3.72
C GLY A 302 20.85 0.69 4.63
N SER A 303 19.60 0.27 4.52
CA SER A 303 18.98 -0.73 5.38
C SER A 303 18.35 -1.90 4.62
N THR A 304 18.49 -1.93 3.29
CA THR A 304 18.06 -3.06 2.44
C THR A 304 19.07 -4.21 2.41
N ASN A 305 18.65 -5.39 1.95
CA ASN A 305 19.54 -6.54 1.78
C ASN A 305 20.71 -6.24 0.83
N ILE A 306 20.44 -5.57 -0.30
CA ILE A 306 21.50 -5.23 -1.28
C ILE A 306 22.49 -4.20 -0.73
N ASP A 307 22.04 -3.22 0.07
CA ASP A 307 22.93 -2.23 0.67
C ASP A 307 23.90 -2.84 1.69
N ARG A 308 23.52 -3.97 2.29
CA ARG A 308 24.28 -4.64 3.35
C ARG A 308 24.82 -6.02 2.95
N GLU A 309 24.75 -6.37 1.66
CA GLU A 309 25.18 -7.67 1.14
C GLU A 309 26.69 -7.88 1.33
N ASP A 310 27.47 -6.83 1.09
CA ASP A 310 28.92 -6.86 1.19
C ASP A 310 29.41 -7.04 2.63
N PRO A 311 30.26 -8.05 2.92
CA PRO A 311 30.96 -8.14 4.19
C PRO A 311 31.82 -6.89 4.43
N GLY A 312 31.53 -6.17 5.51
CA GLY A 312 32.24 -4.92 5.84
C GLY A 312 31.72 -3.68 5.12
N TRP A 313 30.49 -3.70 4.58
CA TRP A 313 29.82 -2.52 3.99
C TRP A 313 29.94 -1.26 4.87
N GLU A 314 29.81 -1.41 6.19
CA GLU A 314 29.93 -0.31 7.18
C GLU A 314 31.28 0.41 7.10
N MET A 315 32.36 -0.30 6.79
CA MET A 315 33.71 0.27 6.69
C MET A 315 33.92 1.10 5.42
N LYS A 316 33.03 0.96 4.43
CA LYS A 316 33.08 1.72 3.17
C LYS A 316 32.37 3.07 3.29
N LEU A 317 31.50 3.24 4.28
CA LEU A 317 30.69 4.43 4.45
C LEU A 317 31.51 5.63 4.91
N HIS A 318 31.27 6.78 4.29
CA HIS A 318 31.69 8.06 4.82
C HIS A 318 30.86 8.45 6.04
N PRO A 319 31.41 9.28 6.97
CA PRO A 319 30.67 9.71 8.17
C PRO A 319 29.32 10.37 7.87
N VAL A 320 29.21 11.10 6.76
CA VAL A 320 27.95 11.73 6.32
C VAL A 320 26.92 10.69 5.84
N GLU A 321 27.36 9.63 5.17
CA GLU A 321 26.51 8.52 4.73
C GLU A 321 26.02 7.73 5.94
N GLN A 322 26.91 7.41 6.88
CA GLN A 322 26.55 6.73 8.13
C GLN A 322 25.49 7.52 8.91
N SER A 323 25.70 8.83 9.09
CA SER A 323 24.74 9.69 9.78
C SER A 323 23.39 9.80 9.04
N PHE A 324 23.40 9.76 7.70
CA PHE A 324 22.18 9.70 6.91
C PHE A 324 21.41 8.39 7.15
N ILE A 325 22.08 7.24 7.13
CA ILE A 325 21.47 5.93 7.40
C ILE A 325 20.91 5.86 8.83
N GLU A 326 21.62 6.41 9.80
CA GLU A 326 21.10 6.51 11.18
C GLU A 326 19.79 7.30 11.22
N LEU A 327 19.69 8.42 10.49
CA LEU A 327 18.47 9.23 10.41
C LEU A 327 17.31 8.53 9.68
N THR A 328 17.59 7.68 8.68
CA THR A 328 16.54 6.89 8.01
C THR A 328 16.02 5.76 8.90
N ASP A 329 16.83 5.27 9.83
CA ASP A 329 16.51 4.22 10.80
C ASP A 329 15.82 4.74 12.07
N VAL A 330 15.83 6.06 12.32
CA VAL A 330 15.12 6.67 13.47
C VAL A 330 13.62 6.44 13.39
N ASN A 331 13.03 6.03 14.52
CA ASN A 331 11.59 6.02 14.70
C ASN A 331 11.07 7.45 14.97
N TRP A 332 10.86 8.20 13.88
CA TRP A 332 10.38 9.59 13.91
C TRP A 332 8.98 9.75 14.53
N ASP A 333 8.19 8.70 14.58
CA ASP A 333 6.87 8.73 15.22
C ASP A 333 6.98 9.00 16.72
N LEU A 334 8.00 8.42 17.36
CA LEU A 334 8.29 8.55 18.79
C LEU A 334 9.41 9.55 19.08
N CYS A 335 10.11 10.02 18.05
CA CYS A 335 11.19 10.98 18.20
C CYS A 335 10.65 12.33 18.68
N SER A 336 11.19 12.83 19.79
CA SER A 336 10.87 14.16 20.29
C SER A 336 11.45 15.23 19.35
N ALA A 337 10.86 16.42 19.34
CA ALA A 337 11.36 17.53 18.53
C ALA A 337 12.82 17.93 18.91
N GLU A 338 13.17 17.80 20.20
CA GLU A 338 14.52 18.11 20.70
C GLU A 338 15.55 17.06 20.28
N SER A 339 15.26 15.77 20.46
CA SER A 339 16.15 14.69 20.00
C SER A 339 16.31 14.74 18.47
N GLY A 340 15.21 14.98 17.75
CA GLY A 340 15.23 15.17 16.30
C GLY A 340 16.07 16.38 15.87
N TYR A 341 16.05 17.47 16.63
CA TYR A 341 16.92 18.64 16.40
C TYR A 341 18.40 18.26 16.50
N GLN A 342 18.79 17.57 17.58
CA GLN A 342 20.19 17.21 17.83
C GLN A 342 20.74 16.29 16.73
N LEU A 343 19.98 15.25 16.36
CA LEU A 343 20.37 14.31 15.30
C LEU A 343 20.53 15.03 13.95
N LYS A 344 19.58 15.90 13.60
CA LYS A 344 19.70 16.71 12.38
C LYS A 344 20.86 17.68 12.40
N HIS A 345 21.13 18.32 13.55
CA HIS A 345 22.24 19.26 13.69
C HIS A 345 23.59 18.57 13.49
N GLN A 346 23.75 17.36 14.04
CA GLN A 346 24.94 16.53 13.83
C GLN A 346 25.12 16.20 12.34
N PHE A 347 24.06 15.71 11.68
CA PHE A 347 24.10 15.42 10.25
C PHE A 347 24.46 16.64 9.40
N ARG A 348 23.87 17.80 9.69
CA ARG A 348 24.18 19.06 8.99
C ARG A 348 25.64 19.47 9.14
N THR A 349 26.21 19.26 10.32
CA THR A 349 27.63 19.56 10.58
C THR A 349 28.53 18.66 9.73
N LEU A 350 28.22 17.36 9.65
CA LEU A 350 28.95 16.42 8.81
C LEU A 350 28.80 16.72 7.32
N LEU A 351 27.59 17.10 6.89
CA LEU A 351 27.30 17.46 5.52
C LEU A 351 28.05 18.72 5.07
N ALA A 352 28.08 19.76 5.91
CA ALA A 352 28.84 20.99 5.62
C ALA A 352 30.35 20.73 5.52
N ALA A 353 30.87 19.76 6.28
CA ALA A 353 32.26 19.33 6.18
C ALA A 353 32.55 18.51 4.91
N ALA A 354 31.62 17.63 4.51
CA ALA A 354 31.75 16.80 3.33
C ALA A 354 31.56 17.57 2.02
N VAL A 355 30.75 18.64 2.02
CA VAL A 355 30.41 19.42 0.83
C VAL A 355 30.70 20.91 1.07
N PRO A 356 31.93 21.37 0.80
CA PRO A 356 32.30 22.78 0.96
C PRO A 356 31.40 23.72 0.14
N GLY A 357 30.88 24.77 0.77
CA GLY A 357 30.00 25.76 0.12
C GLY A 357 28.53 25.34 0.04
N PHE A 358 28.14 24.22 0.65
CA PHE A 358 26.75 23.81 0.75
C PHE A 358 25.90 24.87 1.49
N SER A 359 24.73 25.16 0.93
CA SER A 359 23.72 26.02 1.55
C SER A 359 22.36 25.35 1.45
N GLU A 360 21.67 25.22 2.58
CA GLU A 360 20.32 24.64 2.66
C GLU A 360 19.28 25.46 1.88
N ASN A 361 19.56 26.75 1.67
CA ASN A 361 18.70 27.65 0.91
C ASN A 361 18.91 27.53 -0.60
N ALA A 362 19.92 26.79 -1.06
CA ALA A 362 20.18 26.66 -2.48
C ALA A 362 19.08 25.82 -3.15
N HIS A 363 18.64 26.26 -4.34
CA HIS A 363 17.65 25.55 -5.15
C HIS A 363 18.06 24.12 -5.52
N TYR A 364 19.37 23.85 -5.51
CA TYR A 364 19.96 22.54 -5.80
C TYR A 364 20.23 21.69 -4.55
N ALA A 365 19.89 22.15 -3.34
CA ALA A 365 20.30 21.52 -2.08
C ALA A 365 20.03 20.01 -2.05
N ALA A 366 18.80 19.57 -2.34
CA ALA A 366 18.44 18.15 -2.35
C ALA A 366 19.32 17.31 -3.31
N ARG A 367 19.68 17.85 -4.48
CA ARG A 367 20.52 17.15 -5.47
C ARG A 367 21.95 16.93 -4.98
N PHE A 368 22.50 17.91 -4.29
CA PHE A 368 23.86 17.84 -3.73
C PHE A 368 23.90 16.91 -2.52
N ILE A 369 22.93 17.04 -1.60
CA ILE A 369 22.86 16.16 -0.43
C ILE A 369 22.74 14.71 -0.88
N TRP A 370 21.85 14.40 -1.84
CA TRP A 370 21.74 13.03 -2.36
C TRP A 370 23.07 12.50 -2.88
N GLY A 371 23.79 13.30 -3.68
CA GLY A 371 25.10 12.89 -4.21
C GLY A 371 26.13 12.60 -3.12
N ALA A 372 26.06 13.29 -1.98
CA ALA A 372 26.97 13.09 -0.86
C ALA A 372 26.61 11.89 0.04
N VAL A 373 25.35 11.43 0.02
CA VAL A 373 24.87 10.37 0.93
C VAL A 373 24.59 9.03 0.25
N SER A 374 24.64 8.96 -1.09
CA SER A 374 24.22 7.78 -1.85
C SER A 374 25.36 6.94 -2.44
N GLU A 375 26.62 7.35 -2.31
CA GLU A 375 27.76 6.77 -3.05
C GLU A 375 28.06 5.32 -2.66
N ASN A 376 27.68 4.88 -1.47
CA ASN A 376 27.84 3.49 -1.04
C ASN A 376 26.52 2.73 -0.89
N LEU A 377 25.42 3.27 -1.40
CA LEU A 377 24.08 2.68 -1.30
C LEU A 377 23.76 1.88 -2.57
N GLN A 378 23.96 0.56 -2.49
CA GLN A 378 23.92 -0.35 -3.64
C GLN A 378 22.57 -0.38 -4.37
N GLN A 379 21.45 -0.14 -3.68
CA GLN A 379 20.14 -0.11 -4.34
C GLN A 379 20.03 0.96 -5.45
N PHE A 380 20.90 1.97 -5.45
CA PHE A 380 20.94 3.05 -6.45
C PHE A 380 22.08 2.93 -7.46
N ARG A 381 22.92 1.89 -7.35
CA ARG A 381 24.14 1.74 -8.17
C ARG A 381 23.81 1.54 -9.64
N ILE A 382 24.53 2.28 -10.48
CA ILE A 382 24.57 2.14 -11.94
C ILE A 382 26.02 1.89 -12.30
N SER A 383 26.28 0.79 -13.00
CA SER A 383 27.63 0.42 -13.43
C SER A 383 27.66 0.28 -14.93
N PHE A 384 28.64 0.91 -15.57
CA PHE A 384 28.80 0.87 -17.03
C PHE A 384 30.25 1.01 -17.46
N GLU A 385 30.56 0.41 -18.61
CA GLU A 385 31.75 0.70 -19.38
C GLU A 385 31.45 1.88 -20.31
N GLU A 386 32.34 2.88 -20.35
CA GLU A 386 32.27 3.99 -21.30
C GLU A 386 33.51 4.01 -22.19
N GLN A 387 33.28 4.01 -23.50
CA GLN A 387 34.29 4.20 -24.52
C GLN A 387 34.20 5.63 -25.05
N VAL A 388 35.29 6.38 -24.97
CA VAL A 388 35.34 7.78 -25.40
C VAL A 388 36.21 7.90 -26.63
N SER A 389 35.61 8.38 -27.71
CA SER A 389 36.32 8.79 -28.92
C SER A 389 36.51 10.30 -28.91
N PRO A 390 37.75 10.80 -28.76
CA PRO A 390 38.03 12.22 -28.65
C PRO A 390 37.77 12.96 -29.97
N CYS A 391 37.58 14.27 -29.87
CA CYS A 391 37.46 15.13 -31.04
C CYS A 391 38.75 15.14 -31.86
N GLN A 392 38.62 15.28 -33.19
CA GLN A 392 39.75 15.32 -34.13
C GLN A 392 40.79 16.41 -33.83
N CYS A 393 40.40 17.50 -33.14
CA CYS A 393 41.34 18.54 -32.73
C CYS A 393 42.24 18.13 -31.55
N THR A 394 41.93 17.00 -30.90
CA THR A 394 42.68 16.47 -29.75
C THR A 394 43.52 15.30 -30.24
N ILE A 395 44.82 15.34 -29.97
CA ILE A 395 45.70 14.20 -30.25
C ILE A 395 45.48 13.19 -29.11
N GLY A 396 44.61 12.21 -29.33
CA GLY A 396 44.29 11.18 -28.35
C GLY A 396 43.73 9.93 -29.02
N ALA A 397 44.04 8.77 -28.44
CA ALA A 397 43.41 7.51 -28.83
C ALA A 397 42.04 7.36 -28.14
N ASP A 398 41.21 6.46 -28.66
CA ASP A 398 40.01 6.03 -27.94
C ASP A 398 40.39 5.53 -26.54
N THR A 399 39.62 5.92 -25.53
CA THR A 399 39.82 5.47 -24.15
C THR A 399 38.61 4.66 -23.68
N THR A 400 38.84 3.76 -22.74
CA THR A 400 37.79 2.93 -22.15
C THR A 400 37.94 2.95 -20.63
N GLY A 401 36.85 3.18 -19.92
CA GLY A 401 36.82 3.20 -18.46
C GLY A 401 35.56 2.54 -17.90
N TYR A 402 35.66 2.07 -16.67
CA TYR A 402 34.53 1.55 -15.90
C TYR A 402 34.10 2.59 -14.88
N PHE A 403 32.80 2.85 -14.82
CA PHE A 403 32.23 3.92 -14.00
C PHE A 403 31.08 3.40 -13.16
N ASN A 404 30.98 3.95 -11.94
CA ASN A 404 29.84 3.79 -11.06
C ASN A 404 29.21 5.16 -10.80
N THR A 405 27.88 5.24 -10.82
CA THR A 405 27.11 6.39 -10.37
C THR A 405 25.90 5.91 -9.57
N TYR A 406 25.30 6.81 -8.78
CA TYR A 406 24.19 6.49 -7.86
C TYR A 406 22.97 7.37 -8.09
N PHE A 407 22.95 8.04 -9.25
CA PHE A 407 21.86 8.84 -9.75
C PHE A 407 21.98 8.98 -11.27
N VAL A 408 20.86 9.29 -11.90
CA VAL A 408 20.76 9.60 -13.33
C VAL A 408 20.59 11.11 -13.48
N GLN A 409 21.37 11.70 -14.38
CA GLN A 409 21.23 13.10 -14.76
C GLN A 409 21.11 13.19 -16.30
N PRO A 410 19.88 13.24 -16.84
CA PRO A 410 19.66 13.39 -18.28
C PRO A 410 20.30 14.68 -18.81
N SER A 411 20.84 14.64 -20.03
CA SER A 411 21.50 15.77 -20.67
C SER A 411 20.51 16.83 -21.16
N PHE A 412 20.49 18.01 -20.55
CA PHE A 412 19.56 19.08 -20.93
C PHE A 412 19.67 19.51 -22.41
N ARG A 413 18.53 19.70 -23.08
CA ARG A 413 18.41 20.37 -24.39
C ARG A 413 17.51 21.59 -24.27
N ASP A 414 17.76 22.66 -25.03
CA ASP A 414 16.97 23.90 -24.95
C ASP A 414 15.48 23.70 -25.25
N THR A 415 15.14 22.71 -26.08
CA THR A 415 13.75 22.32 -26.35
C THR A 415 13.02 21.79 -25.12
N ASP A 416 13.75 21.22 -24.15
CA ASP A 416 13.18 20.63 -22.92
C ASP A 416 12.53 21.70 -22.01
N GLN A 417 12.84 22.99 -22.22
CA GLN A 417 12.18 24.09 -21.51
C GLN A 417 10.69 24.23 -21.89
N HIS A 418 10.32 23.75 -23.08
CA HIS A 418 8.97 23.86 -23.63
C HIS A 418 8.10 22.64 -23.34
N GLY A 419 8.62 21.65 -22.61
CA GLY A 419 7.95 20.39 -22.32
C GLY A 419 8.73 19.19 -22.84
N VAL A 420 8.94 18.20 -21.98
CA VAL A 420 9.54 16.91 -22.32
C VAL A 420 8.94 15.84 -21.40
N THR A 421 8.86 14.59 -21.86
CA THR A 421 8.38 13.48 -21.01
C THR A 421 9.54 12.82 -20.27
N MET A 422 9.25 12.17 -19.13
CA MET A 422 10.28 11.42 -18.42
C MET A 422 10.80 10.24 -19.25
N GLN A 423 9.97 9.68 -20.13
CA GLN A 423 10.34 8.66 -21.10
C GLN A 423 11.49 9.13 -21.99
N ASP A 424 11.34 10.29 -22.64
CA ASP A 424 12.36 10.85 -23.53
C ASP A 424 13.67 11.16 -22.79
N LEU A 425 13.55 11.69 -21.57
CA LEU A 425 14.71 12.02 -20.73
C LEU A 425 15.54 10.78 -20.36
N LEU A 426 14.87 9.69 -19.98
CA LEU A 426 15.54 8.47 -19.55
C LEU A 426 16.06 7.66 -20.74
N GLU A 427 15.33 7.59 -21.85
CA GLU A 427 15.85 7.02 -23.10
C GLU A 427 17.16 7.70 -23.52
N ARG A 428 17.19 9.03 -23.47
CA ARG A 428 18.41 9.81 -23.75
C ARG A 428 19.54 9.52 -22.77
N ALA A 429 19.23 9.31 -21.48
CA ALA A 429 20.24 9.05 -20.46
C ALA A 429 20.91 7.67 -20.63
N PHE A 430 20.17 6.68 -21.12
CA PHE A 430 20.60 5.29 -21.29
C PHE A 430 20.91 4.89 -22.75
N GLU A 431 20.88 5.85 -23.67
CA GLU A 431 21.29 5.66 -25.07
C GLU A 431 22.73 5.18 -25.16
N ASP A 432 22.98 4.14 -25.98
CA ASP A 432 24.30 3.51 -26.11
C ASP A 432 25.31 4.46 -26.75
N ARG A 433 24.86 5.40 -27.59
CA ARG A 433 25.70 6.37 -28.30
C ARG A 433 25.32 7.78 -27.89
N GLN A 434 26.29 8.52 -27.38
CA GLN A 434 26.13 9.93 -27.04
C GLN A 434 27.22 10.76 -27.70
N SER A 435 26.95 12.05 -27.86
CA SER A 435 27.93 13.01 -28.33
C SER A 435 27.82 14.31 -27.55
N ARG A 436 28.94 15.02 -27.43
CA ARG A 436 29.02 16.35 -26.80
C ARG A 436 29.92 17.25 -27.62
N ASP A 437 29.71 18.54 -27.48
CA ASP A 437 30.54 19.56 -28.10
C ASP A 437 31.95 19.48 -27.54
N CYS A 438 32.95 19.68 -28.41
CA CYS A 438 34.33 19.68 -27.98
C CYS A 438 34.62 20.94 -27.14
N SER A 439 35.09 20.74 -25.90
CA SER A 439 35.45 21.85 -25.01
C SER A 439 36.65 22.67 -25.48
N LEU A 440 37.47 22.14 -26.39
CA LEU A 440 38.69 22.81 -26.89
C LEU A 440 38.43 23.62 -28.16
N CYS A 441 37.80 23.03 -29.18
CA CYS A 441 37.60 23.69 -30.48
C CYS A 441 36.16 24.17 -30.71
N GLY A 442 35.22 23.83 -29.82
CA GLY A 442 33.81 24.17 -29.96
C GLY A 442 33.08 23.39 -31.07
N GLN A 443 33.70 22.37 -31.67
CA GLN A 443 33.05 21.54 -32.68
C GLN A 443 31.83 20.84 -32.07
N HIS A 444 30.66 21.10 -32.65
CA HIS A 444 29.42 20.49 -32.23
C HIS A 444 29.47 18.96 -32.40
N ASN A 445 29.05 18.21 -31.39
CA ASN A 445 29.18 16.73 -31.35
C ASN A 445 30.62 16.23 -31.62
N GLY A 446 31.64 17.00 -31.28
CA GLY A 446 33.03 16.64 -31.56
C GLY A 446 33.54 15.44 -30.76
N THR A 447 33.02 15.17 -29.57
CA THR A 447 33.41 14.02 -28.75
C THR A 447 32.29 13.00 -28.70
N HIS A 448 32.61 11.72 -28.93
CA HIS A 448 31.63 10.63 -28.95
C HIS A 448 31.85 9.67 -27.78
N PHE A 449 30.75 9.15 -27.24
CA PHE A 449 30.73 8.23 -26.12
C PHE A 449 29.93 7.00 -26.51
N ARG A 450 30.41 5.81 -26.13
CA ARG A 450 29.62 4.59 -26.14
C ARG A 450 29.50 4.03 -24.74
N ARG A 451 28.28 3.74 -24.30
CA ARG A 451 28.01 3.21 -22.95
C ARG A 451 27.40 1.83 -23.01
N TYR A 452 27.96 0.93 -22.22
CA TYR A 452 27.45 -0.42 -22.04
C TYR A 452 27.24 -0.69 -20.55
N PHE A 453 26.00 -0.90 -20.14
CA PHE A 453 25.63 -1.00 -18.72
C PHE A 453 25.78 -2.44 -18.23
N SER A 454 26.67 -2.66 -17.26
CA SER A 454 26.75 -3.94 -16.55
C SER A 454 25.64 -4.06 -15.52
N GLU A 455 25.21 -2.93 -14.94
CA GLU A 455 24.15 -2.89 -13.94
C GLU A 455 23.28 -1.65 -14.10
N VAL A 456 21.96 -1.86 -14.05
CA VAL A 456 20.95 -0.80 -13.93
C VAL A 456 20.34 -0.87 -12.53
N PRO A 457 20.05 0.27 -11.89
CA PRO A 457 19.78 0.31 -10.47
C PRO A 457 18.44 -0.35 -10.13
N LEU A 458 18.33 -0.93 -8.92
CA LEU A 458 17.04 -1.41 -8.44
C LEU A 458 16.09 -0.23 -8.17
N ARG A 459 16.64 0.91 -7.76
CA ARG A 459 15.93 2.18 -7.59
C ARG A 459 16.71 3.31 -8.23
N MET A 460 16.04 4.08 -9.06
CA MET A 460 16.65 5.14 -9.84
C MET A 460 16.29 6.50 -9.25
N VAL A 461 17.31 7.27 -8.91
CA VAL A 461 17.15 8.68 -8.52
C VAL A 461 17.55 9.58 -9.68
N VAL A 462 16.61 10.41 -10.13
CA VAL A 462 16.78 11.29 -11.29
C VAL A 462 16.95 12.73 -10.83
N LYS A 463 18.05 13.35 -11.23
CA LYS A 463 18.33 14.78 -11.06
C LYS A 463 18.03 15.50 -12.37
N LEU A 464 17.01 16.35 -12.37
CA LEU A 464 16.66 17.17 -13.54
C LEU A 464 17.46 18.47 -13.54
N HIS A 465 17.70 19.02 -14.73
CA HIS A 465 18.19 20.39 -14.86
C HIS A 465 17.08 21.39 -14.48
N ASP A 466 17.44 22.55 -13.92
CA ASP A 466 16.45 23.49 -13.36
C ASP A 466 15.49 24.11 -14.38
N SER A 467 15.91 24.17 -15.64
CA SER A 467 15.11 24.70 -16.74
C SER A 467 14.23 23.65 -17.43
N VAL A 468 14.25 22.38 -17.00
CA VAL A 468 13.42 21.35 -17.63
C VAL A 468 11.96 21.54 -17.21
N SER A 469 11.06 21.60 -18.20
CA SER A 469 9.62 21.51 -17.98
C SER A 469 9.19 20.07 -18.27
N ILE A 470 8.97 19.30 -17.21
CA ILE A 470 8.70 17.85 -17.30
C ILE A 470 7.19 17.57 -17.24
N TRP A 471 6.72 16.67 -18.09
CA TRP A 471 5.32 16.19 -18.11
C TRP A 471 5.25 14.68 -17.83
N ASN A 472 4.13 14.22 -17.25
CA ASN A 472 3.83 12.81 -17.04
C ASN A 472 4.91 12.08 -16.22
N HIS A 473 5.60 12.77 -15.29
CA HIS A 473 6.71 12.17 -14.54
C HIS A 473 6.25 11.12 -13.52
N THR A 474 4.96 11.06 -13.20
CA THR A 474 4.41 10.08 -12.24
C THR A 474 3.94 8.78 -12.90
N ASN A 475 4.15 8.62 -14.20
CA ASN A 475 3.86 7.40 -14.94
C ASN A 475 5.04 6.43 -14.92
N ASP A 476 4.74 5.17 -15.22
CA ASP A 476 5.77 4.16 -15.46
C ASP A 476 6.54 4.47 -16.74
N VAL A 477 7.84 4.18 -16.72
CA VAL A 477 8.77 4.50 -17.81
C VAL A 477 9.46 3.22 -18.26
N THR A 478 9.51 2.96 -19.57
CA THR A 478 10.13 1.74 -20.13
C THR A 478 11.09 2.09 -21.24
N PHE A 479 12.39 1.92 -21.02
CA PHE A 479 13.41 2.28 -22.01
C PHE A 479 14.35 1.12 -22.30
N LYS A 480 15.07 1.23 -23.42
CA LYS A 480 16.11 0.27 -23.81
C LYS A 480 17.47 0.74 -23.35
N TYR A 481 18.35 -0.21 -23.05
CA TYR A 481 19.76 0.02 -22.80
C TYR A 481 20.57 -1.13 -23.36
N ARG A 482 21.86 -0.90 -23.63
CA ARG A 482 22.76 -1.94 -24.10
C ARG A 482 23.65 -2.42 -22.97
N ASN A 483 23.71 -3.74 -22.76
CA ASN A 483 24.56 -4.30 -21.71
C ASN A 483 26.02 -4.50 -22.18
N THR A 484 26.91 -4.87 -21.26
CA THR A 484 28.33 -5.16 -21.55
C THR A 484 28.54 -6.34 -22.50
N ASP A 485 27.57 -7.24 -22.62
CA ASP A 485 27.58 -8.32 -23.63
C ASP A 485 27.10 -7.86 -25.01
N LEU A 486 26.90 -6.54 -25.18
CA LEU A 486 26.42 -5.89 -26.40
C LEU A 486 25.00 -6.29 -26.83
N VAL A 487 24.20 -6.79 -25.88
CA VAL A 487 22.79 -7.18 -26.06
C VAL A 487 21.87 -6.04 -25.62
N ASP A 488 20.88 -5.73 -26.45
CA ASP A 488 19.83 -4.79 -26.09
C ASP A 488 18.90 -5.40 -25.06
N LYS A 489 18.69 -4.67 -23.96
CA LYS A 489 17.79 -5.02 -22.87
C LYS A 489 16.72 -3.94 -22.75
N THR A 490 15.56 -4.31 -22.24
CA THR A 490 14.46 -3.38 -21.92
C THR A 490 14.21 -3.44 -20.43
N VAL A 491 14.01 -2.28 -19.81
CA VAL A 491 13.74 -2.16 -18.38
C VAL A 491 12.57 -1.22 -18.15
N THR A 492 11.73 -1.56 -17.19
CA THR A 492 10.59 -0.75 -16.77
C THR A 492 10.80 -0.27 -15.34
N TYR A 493 10.47 0.99 -15.08
CA TYR A 493 10.52 1.64 -13.79
C TYR A 493 9.18 2.26 -13.46
N ARG A 494 8.71 2.07 -12.23
CA ARG A 494 7.51 2.73 -11.70
C ARG A 494 7.87 3.92 -10.83
N TRP A 495 7.08 4.98 -10.88
CA TRP A 495 7.28 6.13 -10.01
C TRP A 495 6.99 5.77 -8.55
N LEU A 496 7.96 6.03 -7.67
CA LEU A 496 7.74 5.93 -6.22
C LEU A 496 7.43 7.28 -5.61
N GLY A 497 8.11 8.34 -6.05
CA GLY A 497 7.97 9.64 -5.41
C GLY A 497 8.96 10.67 -5.91
N GLY A 498 8.98 11.82 -5.25
CA GLY A 498 9.91 12.89 -5.55
C GLY A 498 9.91 14.00 -4.51
N ILE A 499 10.99 14.77 -4.50
CA ILE A 499 11.10 16.00 -3.72
C ILE A 499 10.84 17.15 -4.68
N TYR A 500 9.82 17.94 -4.35
CA TYR A 500 9.30 19.06 -5.13
C TYR A 500 9.57 20.36 -4.39
N ARG A 501 9.70 21.46 -5.14
CA ARG A 501 10.02 22.78 -4.61
C ARG A 501 8.87 23.76 -4.89
N GLY A 502 8.38 24.40 -3.84
CA GLY A 502 7.37 25.47 -3.91
C GLY A 502 7.99 26.86 -4.02
N ASP A 503 7.13 27.87 -4.15
CA ASP A 503 7.52 29.27 -4.42
C ASP A 503 8.40 29.90 -3.34
N ASN A 504 8.20 29.52 -2.08
CA ASN A 504 8.96 30.05 -0.94
C ASN A 504 10.26 29.26 -0.66
N ASN A 505 10.77 28.53 -1.66
CA ASN A 505 11.88 27.58 -1.53
C ASN A 505 11.60 26.44 -0.52
N GLU A 506 10.33 26.27 -0.13
CA GLU A 506 9.85 25.17 0.67
C GLU A 506 9.91 23.88 -0.16
N HIS A 507 10.35 22.79 0.47
CA HIS A 507 10.41 21.48 -0.16
C HIS A 507 9.32 20.58 0.39
N ARG A 508 8.76 19.74 -0.48
CA ARG A 508 7.75 18.75 -0.12
C ARG A 508 8.03 17.43 -0.81
N LEU A 509 7.81 16.36 -0.07
CA LEU A 509 7.92 15.00 -0.59
C LEU A 509 6.52 14.48 -0.91
N PHE A 510 6.33 14.07 -2.16
CA PHE A 510 5.17 13.29 -2.60
C PHE A 510 5.63 11.89 -2.95
N TRP A 511 4.82 10.90 -2.60
CA TRP A 511 5.16 9.49 -2.72
C TRP A 511 3.92 8.65 -3.05
N THR A 512 4.07 7.48 -3.66
CA THR A 512 2.98 6.54 -3.88
C THR A 512 2.47 5.99 -2.54
N ASP A 513 1.16 5.92 -2.34
CA ASP A 513 0.58 5.30 -1.12
C ASP A 513 0.52 3.77 -1.23
N THR A 514 0.78 3.22 -2.41
CA THR A 514 0.85 1.78 -2.69
C THR A 514 2.15 1.18 -2.12
N GLU A 515 2.07 0.08 -1.37
CA GLU A 515 3.25 -0.62 -0.88
C GLU A 515 3.84 -1.58 -1.92
N ARG A 516 5.08 -2.03 -1.69
CA ARG A 516 5.75 -2.94 -2.63
C ARG A 516 5.01 -4.27 -2.74
N GLY A 517 4.69 -4.67 -3.97
CA GLY A 517 3.96 -5.93 -4.25
C GLY A 517 2.45 -5.80 -4.13
N GLU A 518 1.91 -4.60 -3.88
CA GLU A 518 0.48 -4.32 -3.95
C GLU A 518 0.07 -3.83 -5.35
N GLU A 519 -1.20 -4.03 -5.69
CA GLU A 519 -1.82 -3.44 -6.88
C GLU A 519 -1.82 -1.90 -6.79
N GLU A 520 -1.52 -1.24 -7.91
CA GLU A 520 -1.43 0.22 -7.97
C GLU A 520 -2.78 0.92 -7.78
N ARG A 521 -2.95 1.61 -6.64
CA ARG A 521 -4.18 2.36 -6.31
C ARG A 521 -4.14 3.82 -6.76
N ARG A 522 -3.01 4.30 -7.28
CA ARG A 522 -2.74 5.67 -7.75
C ARG A 522 -2.85 6.77 -6.70
N THR A 523 -3.29 6.46 -5.50
CA THR A 523 -3.29 7.36 -4.35
C THR A 523 -1.85 7.69 -3.95
N ILE A 524 -1.65 8.89 -3.43
CA ILE A 524 -0.34 9.37 -2.97
C ILE A 524 -0.36 9.60 -1.46
N ARG A 525 0.83 9.54 -0.88
CA ARG A 525 1.13 10.09 0.43
C ARG A 525 2.02 11.31 0.30
N MET A 526 1.88 12.24 1.23
CA MET A 526 2.58 13.50 1.24
C MET A 526 3.20 13.71 2.62
N TYR A 527 4.45 14.14 2.64
CA TYR A 527 5.12 14.53 3.86
C TYR A 527 5.08 16.05 4.03
N GLU A 528 4.63 16.49 5.20
CA GLU A 528 4.47 17.90 5.56
C GLU A 528 5.38 18.26 6.74
N PRO A 529 6.60 18.77 6.47
CA PRO A 529 7.56 19.14 7.51
C PRO A 529 6.97 20.10 8.55
N ALA A 530 6.12 21.05 8.11
CA ALA A 530 5.58 22.10 8.97
C ALA A 530 4.49 21.59 9.93
N ASN A 531 3.76 20.54 9.56
CA ASN A 531 2.75 19.91 10.42
C ASN A 531 3.38 18.78 11.23
N MET A 532 4.34 19.12 12.09
CA MET A 532 5.00 18.16 13.00
C MET A 532 5.65 16.98 12.26
N GLY A 533 6.05 17.17 11.00
CA GLY A 533 6.64 16.14 10.15
C GLY A 533 5.67 15.01 9.77
N LEU A 534 4.37 15.28 9.67
CA LEU A 534 3.37 14.25 9.35
C LEU A 534 3.52 13.71 7.92
N ILE A 535 3.39 12.39 7.77
CA ILE A 535 3.19 11.71 6.48
C ILE A 535 1.72 11.32 6.39
N VAL A 536 1.03 11.91 5.43
CA VAL A 536 -0.42 11.77 5.25
C VAL A 536 -0.68 10.94 4.00
N GLY A 537 -1.44 9.86 4.11
CA GLY A 537 -1.77 8.96 2.99
C GLY A 537 -3.18 9.16 2.44
N GLY A 538 -3.57 8.30 1.50
CA GLY A 538 -4.93 8.28 0.94
C GLY A 538 -5.30 9.51 0.11
N ILE A 539 -4.32 10.31 -0.33
CA ILE A 539 -4.58 11.51 -1.12
C ILE A 539 -4.87 11.07 -2.57
N PRO A 540 -6.02 11.46 -3.16
CA PRO A 540 -6.34 11.11 -4.54
C PRO A 540 -5.35 11.78 -5.52
N PRO A 541 -5.10 11.18 -6.70
CA PRO A 541 -4.25 11.80 -7.70
C PRO A 541 -4.84 13.12 -8.19
N ALA A 542 -3.98 14.10 -8.48
CA ALA A 542 -4.40 15.40 -8.98
C ALA A 542 -5.08 15.33 -10.36
N SER A 543 -4.60 14.44 -11.23
CA SER A 543 -5.18 14.19 -12.55
C SER A 543 -4.98 12.74 -13.02
N GLN A 544 -5.51 12.41 -14.20
CA GLN A 544 -5.32 11.11 -14.83
C GLN A 544 -3.88 10.89 -15.32
N ASN A 545 -3.16 11.97 -15.65
CA ASN A 545 -1.83 11.88 -16.24
C ASN A 545 -0.73 12.13 -15.21
N ASP A 546 -1.02 12.96 -14.20
CA ASP A 546 -0.09 13.25 -13.11
C ASP A 546 -0.74 13.15 -11.74
N ARG A 547 -0.08 12.42 -10.85
CA ARG A 547 -0.55 12.18 -9.48
C ARG A 547 -0.31 13.39 -8.57
N VAL A 548 0.78 14.11 -8.78
CA VAL A 548 1.19 15.26 -7.96
C VAL A 548 0.48 16.54 -8.42
N PRO A 549 -0.01 17.41 -7.52
CA PRO A 549 -0.68 18.65 -7.90
C PRO A 549 0.21 19.59 -8.73
N ASP A 550 -0.37 20.21 -9.74
CA ASP A 550 0.29 21.07 -10.73
C ASP A 550 1.12 22.21 -10.11
N ASP A 551 0.63 22.77 -9.00
CA ASP A 551 1.29 23.83 -8.23
C ASP A 551 2.70 23.44 -7.72
N TRP A 552 3.08 22.16 -7.76
CA TRP A 552 4.38 21.69 -7.29
C TRP A 552 5.40 21.41 -8.40
N TRP A 553 4.97 21.36 -9.66
CA TRP A 553 5.84 20.91 -10.74
C TRP A 553 5.69 21.68 -12.06
N VAL A 554 4.51 22.24 -12.36
CA VAL A 554 4.30 22.99 -13.60
C VAL A 554 5.14 24.26 -13.60
N ASN A 555 6.00 24.42 -14.61
CA ASN A 555 6.96 25.52 -14.75
C ASN A 555 7.90 25.67 -13.54
N ARG A 556 8.16 24.58 -12.81
CA ARG A 556 9.01 24.54 -11.63
C ARG A 556 10.08 23.48 -11.77
N SER A 557 11.25 23.76 -11.21
CA SER A 557 12.30 22.74 -11.08
C SER A 557 11.83 21.66 -10.11
N ILE A 558 11.94 20.39 -10.49
CA ILE A 558 11.83 19.27 -9.55
C ILE A 558 13.24 18.86 -9.12
N PRO A 559 13.62 19.03 -7.85
CA PRO A 559 14.94 18.64 -7.38
C PRO A 559 15.29 17.18 -7.64
N LEU A 560 14.42 16.25 -7.23
CA LEU A 560 14.65 14.80 -7.30
C LEU A 560 13.36 14.04 -7.62
N LEU A 561 13.48 13.06 -8.50
CA LEU A 561 12.45 12.05 -8.76
C LEU A 561 13.01 10.67 -8.51
N ILE A 562 12.19 9.76 -7.97
CA ILE A 562 12.62 8.44 -7.53
C ILE A 562 11.69 7.39 -8.15
N TYR A 563 12.30 6.39 -8.75
CA TYR A 563 11.62 5.28 -9.40
C TYR A 563 12.15 3.93 -8.88
N GLU A 564 11.34 2.89 -8.98
CA GLU A 564 11.72 1.51 -8.63
C GLU A 564 11.58 0.61 -9.84
N ARG A 565 12.56 -0.27 -10.06
CA ARG A 565 12.55 -1.21 -11.17
C ARG A 565 11.41 -2.20 -11.01
N VAL A 566 10.57 -2.34 -12.04
CA VAL A 566 9.53 -3.36 -12.07
C VAL A 566 10.19 -4.69 -12.40
N THR A 567 10.14 -5.64 -11.46
CA THR A 567 10.83 -6.93 -11.56
C THR A 567 9.83 -8.05 -11.39
N ASN A 568 9.82 -8.99 -12.34
CA ASN A 568 9.02 -10.20 -12.23
C ASN A 568 9.82 -11.30 -11.51
N PRO A 569 9.15 -12.18 -10.74
CA PRO A 569 9.77 -13.38 -10.22
C PRO A 569 10.32 -14.25 -11.36
N SER A 570 11.43 -14.95 -11.11
CA SER A 570 11.97 -15.88 -12.10
C SER A 570 10.99 -17.04 -12.33
N SER A 571 11.09 -17.68 -13.51
CA SER A 571 10.30 -18.88 -13.82
C SER A 571 10.48 -19.99 -12.78
N ASP A 572 11.66 -20.10 -12.18
CA ASP A 572 11.94 -21.07 -11.12
C ASP A 572 11.16 -20.75 -9.83
N ILE A 573 11.10 -19.47 -9.44
CA ILE A 573 10.32 -19.03 -8.27
C ILE A 573 8.82 -19.29 -8.51
N ILE A 574 8.33 -18.96 -9.71
CA ILE A 574 6.93 -19.22 -10.08
C ILE A 574 6.66 -20.73 -10.07
N GLY A 575 7.55 -21.53 -10.63
CA GLY A 575 7.46 -23.00 -10.63
C GLY A 575 7.43 -23.58 -9.22
N MET A 576 8.29 -23.09 -8.32
CA MET A 576 8.32 -23.49 -6.91
C MET A 576 7.04 -23.08 -6.16
N ALA A 577 6.52 -21.88 -6.43
CA ALA A 577 5.25 -21.43 -5.84
C ALA A 577 4.08 -22.31 -6.30
N LEU A 578 4.01 -22.64 -7.60
CA LEU A 578 3.02 -23.56 -8.15
C LEU A 578 3.15 -24.96 -7.54
N GLN A 579 4.37 -25.46 -7.37
CA GLN A 579 4.62 -26.74 -6.70
C GLN A 579 4.14 -26.72 -5.25
N ALA A 580 4.45 -25.67 -4.50
CA ALA A 580 4.02 -25.53 -3.11
C ALA A 580 2.49 -25.51 -2.99
N VAL A 581 1.80 -24.70 -3.80
CA VAL A 581 0.33 -24.66 -3.83
C VAL A 581 -0.26 -26.00 -4.29
N GLY A 582 0.37 -26.66 -5.26
CA GLY A 582 -0.03 -28.00 -5.72
C GLY A 582 0.11 -29.06 -4.62
N GLN A 583 1.16 -29.00 -3.80
CA GLN A 583 1.33 -29.87 -2.64
C GLN A 583 0.28 -29.60 -1.56
N MET A 584 -0.03 -28.32 -1.28
CA MET A 584 -1.11 -27.96 -0.36
C MET A 584 -2.45 -28.53 -0.82
N LYS A 585 -2.78 -28.40 -2.11
CA LYS A 585 -3.99 -28.98 -2.70
C LYS A 585 -4.01 -30.50 -2.59
N LYS A 586 -2.89 -31.18 -2.86
CA LYS A 586 -2.79 -32.64 -2.72
C LYS A 586 -3.01 -33.09 -1.27
N LEU A 587 -2.43 -32.39 -0.30
CA LEU A 587 -2.64 -32.68 1.12
C LEU A 587 -4.09 -32.45 1.56
N ASP A 588 -4.74 -31.42 1.02
CA ASP A 588 -6.17 -31.16 1.23
C ASP A 588 -7.05 -32.27 0.64
N GLU A 589 -6.78 -32.70 -0.60
CA GLU A 589 -7.46 -33.85 -1.24
C GLU A 589 -7.28 -35.14 -0.41
N GLU A 590 -6.10 -35.34 0.20
CA GLU A 590 -5.80 -36.44 1.12
C GLU A 590 -6.33 -36.24 2.55
N HIS A 591 -7.07 -35.15 2.83
CA HIS A 591 -7.63 -34.80 4.14
C HIS A 591 -6.57 -34.67 5.25
N LYS A 592 -5.35 -34.27 4.88
CA LYS A 592 -4.21 -34.06 5.78
C LYS A 592 -4.04 -32.58 6.10
N LEU A 593 -3.65 -32.30 7.33
CA LEU A 593 -3.33 -30.93 7.75
C LEU A 593 -2.02 -30.45 7.11
N ILE A 594 -2.11 -29.45 6.23
CA ILE A 594 -1.00 -28.91 5.42
C ILE A 594 0.25 -28.60 6.26
N LEU A 595 0.09 -27.88 7.37
CA LEU A 595 1.21 -27.41 8.20
C LEU A 595 1.81 -28.49 9.12
N ARG A 596 1.28 -29.72 9.14
CA ARG A 596 1.84 -30.82 9.95
C ARG A 596 2.72 -31.79 9.15
N GLN A 597 2.91 -31.53 7.87
CA GLN A 597 3.62 -32.41 6.93
C GLN A 597 4.85 -31.75 6.30
N HIS A 598 5.12 -30.48 6.63
CA HIS A 598 6.30 -29.74 6.18
C HIS A 598 7.51 -29.94 7.09
#